data_AF-A0A5F9CB81-F1
#
_entry.id   AF-A0A5F9CB81-F1
#
_cell.length_a   1.000
_cell.length_b   1.000
_cell.length_c   1.000
_cell.angle_alpha   90.00
_cell.angle_beta   90.00
_cell.angle_gamma   90.00
#
_symmetry.space_group_name_H-M   'P 1'
#
loop_
_entity.id
_entity.type
_entity.pdbx_description
1 polymer ?
#
loop_
_entity_poly.entity_id
_entity_poly.type
_entity_poly.pdbx_seq_one_letter_code
_entity_poly.pdbx_strand_id
1 'polypeptide(L)'
;MLAARKPRAEAEGTRAGRGCRASARSSHPGGLNGLPVFSSSTQSNARPGWAGAVLDKSKVFGFSDNKCVFPFTFGNKKHFDCIDHPLLHSWCSLSEIYNGKWKYCTDDDRARCVFPFTYKGHVFNSCITLGSVFQMSWCSLSPNYDQDHAWKYCY
;
A
#
# COMPACT_ATOMS: atom_id res chain seq x y z
N MET A 1 -20.40 -5.53 -32.07
CA MET A 1 -19.38 -4.74 -31.35
C MET A 1 -19.44 -5.12 -29.87
N LEU A 2 -18.34 -5.65 -29.32
CA LEU A 2 -18.29 -6.33 -28.03
C LEU A 2 -18.66 -5.40 -26.85
N ALA A 3 -19.70 -5.74 -26.10
CA ALA A 3 -19.88 -5.24 -24.75
C ALA A 3 -19.01 -6.09 -23.80
N ALA A 4 -17.97 -5.48 -23.22
CA ALA A 4 -17.11 -6.13 -22.23
C ALA A 4 -17.96 -6.61 -21.05
N ARG A 5 -18.03 -7.93 -20.87
CA ARG A 5 -18.76 -8.57 -19.77
C ARG A 5 -18.00 -8.32 -18.46
N LYS A 6 -18.62 -7.62 -17.51
CA LYS A 6 -18.29 -7.71 -16.08
C LYS A 6 -19.43 -8.45 -15.38
N PRO A 7 -19.16 -9.46 -14.55
CA PRO A 7 -20.21 -10.19 -13.86
C PRO A 7 -20.85 -9.35 -12.75
N ARG A 8 -22.15 -9.60 -12.63
CA ARG A 8 -23.16 -9.07 -11.71
C ARG A 8 -22.73 -9.30 -10.26
N ALA A 9 -22.86 -8.25 -9.44
CA ALA A 9 -22.71 -8.33 -8.00
C ALA A 9 -23.90 -9.08 -7.39
N GLU A 10 -23.63 -10.16 -6.65
CA GLU A 10 -24.58 -10.78 -5.72
C GLU A 10 -23.85 -11.04 -4.40
N ALA A 11 -24.53 -10.65 -3.32
CA ALA A 11 -24.05 -10.58 -1.96
C ALA A 11 -24.14 -11.94 -1.23
N GLU A 12 -23.57 -11.95 -0.02
CA GLU A 12 -23.82 -12.85 1.13
C GLU A 12 -22.71 -13.84 1.52
N GLY A 13 -22.39 -13.86 2.83
CA GLY A 13 -22.19 -15.13 3.55
C GLY A 13 -20.83 -15.43 4.21
N THR A 14 -20.66 -14.98 5.46
CA THR A 14 -20.23 -15.83 6.62
C THR A 14 -18.81 -16.42 6.73
N ARG A 15 -17.98 -15.75 7.56
CA ARG A 15 -17.20 -16.21 8.76
C ARG A 15 -16.33 -17.50 8.78
N ALA A 16 -15.16 -17.31 9.41
CA ALA A 16 -14.23 -18.25 10.10
C ALA A 16 -13.15 -18.91 9.23
N GLY A 17 -11.88 -19.05 9.62
CA GLY A 17 -11.15 -18.67 10.83
C GLY A 17 -9.75 -19.34 10.83
N ARG A 18 -8.73 -18.58 11.25
CA ARG A 18 -7.48 -18.96 11.94
C ARG A 18 -6.61 -20.13 11.45
N GLY A 19 -5.32 -19.82 11.24
CA GLY A 19 -4.21 -20.77 11.35
C GLY A 19 -2.85 -20.06 11.41
N CYS A 20 -2.36 -19.75 12.61
CA CYS A 20 -1.00 -19.24 12.85
C CYS A 20 0.03 -20.38 12.80
N ARG A 21 1.22 -20.14 12.26
CA ARG A 21 2.44 -20.85 12.70
C ARG A 21 3.66 -19.94 12.57
N ALA A 22 4.58 -20.12 13.52
CA ALA A 22 5.56 -19.17 14.00
C ALA A 22 6.93 -19.20 13.29
N SER A 23 7.64 -18.05 13.42
CA SER A 23 9.07 -17.80 13.61
C SER A 23 10.14 -18.79 13.09
N ALA A 24 11.13 -18.24 12.39
CA ALA A 24 12.55 -18.51 12.67
C ALA A 24 13.43 -17.32 12.20
N ARG A 25 14.51 -17.08 12.96
CA ARG A 25 15.36 -15.90 12.97
C ARG A 25 16.76 -16.27 12.45
N SER A 26 17.45 -15.29 11.86
CA SER A 26 18.92 -15.04 11.82
C SER A 26 19.88 -16.08 11.20
N SER A 27 20.75 -15.63 10.29
CA SER A 27 22.15 -15.20 10.60
C SER A 27 23.04 -15.16 9.35
N HIS A 28 23.77 -14.05 9.16
CA HIS A 28 24.95 -13.94 8.29
C HIS A 28 26.23 -14.35 9.04
N PRO A 29 27.29 -14.73 8.31
CA PRO A 29 28.58 -14.01 8.39
C PRO A 29 29.13 -13.76 6.96
N GLY A 30 30.00 -12.80 6.62
CA GLY A 30 31.02 -12.06 7.37
C GLY A 30 32.39 -12.33 6.74
N GLY A 31 33.02 -11.31 6.13
CA GLY A 31 34.44 -11.33 5.72
C GLY A 31 34.71 -10.67 4.35
N LEU A 32 35.79 -9.92 4.08
CA LEU A 32 36.77 -9.14 4.85
C LEU A 32 37.70 -8.50 3.78
N ASN A 33 38.32 -7.37 4.11
CA ASN A 33 39.57 -6.80 3.55
C ASN A 33 39.52 -5.83 2.35
N GLY A 34 40.21 -4.70 2.54
CA GLY A 34 41.11 -4.15 1.52
C GLY A 34 40.98 -2.65 1.24
N LEU A 35 41.60 -1.81 2.06
CA LEU A 35 41.90 -0.40 1.76
C LEU A 35 42.87 -0.30 0.56
N PRO A 36 42.84 0.81 -0.19
CA PRO A 36 44.00 1.69 -0.09
C PRO A 36 43.64 3.16 0.10
N VAL A 37 44.49 3.80 0.90
CA VAL A 37 44.67 5.24 1.08
C VAL A 37 45.08 5.86 -0.26
N PHE A 38 44.40 6.93 -0.68
CA PHE A 38 45.01 7.89 -1.60
C PHE A 38 44.74 9.34 -1.17
N SER A 39 45.84 10.07 -1.26
CA SER A 39 46.19 11.39 -0.74
C SER A 39 45.28 12.54 -1.12
N SER A 40 45.28 13.53 -0.24
CA SER A 40 44.76 14.89 -0.44
C SER A 40 45.38 15.57 -1.66
N SER A 41 44.56 16.24 -2.48
CA SER A 41 45.00 17.34 -3.35
C SER A 41 43.84 18.30 -3.64
N THR A 42 44.23 19.56 -3.76
CA THR A 42 43.49 20.80 -3.55
C THR A 42 42.44 21.14 -4.64
N GLN A 43 41.48 21.98 -4.24
CA GLN A 43 40.40 22.58 -5.02
C GLN A 43 40.81 23.18 -6.37
N SER A 44 39.96 22.98 -7.39
CA SER A 44 39.71 24.01 -8.40
C SER A 44 38.31 23.86 -9.03
N ASN A 45 37.64 25.01 -9.09
CA ASN A 45 36.26 25.27 -9.48
C ASN A 45 35.81 24.71 -10.83
N ALA A 46 34.57 24.20 -10.89
CA ALA A 46 33.66 24.43 -12.01
C ALA A 46 32.20 24.16 -11.56
N ARG A 47 31.40 25.23 -11.44
CA ARG A 47 29.94 25.15 -11.39
C ARG A 47 29.42 24.78 -12.78
N PRO A 48 28.50 23.82 -12.86
CA PRO A 48 27.22 24.14 -13.49
C PRO A 48 26.12 24.03 -12.43
N GLY A 49 25.39 25.13 -12.24
CA GLY A 49 24.24 25.17 -11.35
C GLY A 49 23.15 24.22 -11.84
N TRP A 50 22.84 23.21 -11.06
CA TRP A 50 21.52 22.63 -11.00
C TRP A 50 21.12 22.62 -9.53
N ALA A 51 20.26 23.56 -9.18
CA ALA A 51 19.65 23.61 -7.86
C ALA A 51 18.91 22.29 -7.62
N GLY A 52 19.06 21.75 -6.42
CA GLY A 52 18.45 20.49 -6.00
C GLY A 52 16.94 20.51 -6.17
N ALA A 53 16.47 19.82 -7.20
CA ALA A 53 15.20 19.11 -7.14
C ALA A 53 15.53 17.69 -6.66
N VAL A 54 15.04 17.32 -5.48
CA VAL A 54 14.88 15.91 -5.11
C VAL A 54 13.85 15.35 -6.09
N LEU A 55 14.33 14.91 -7.25
CA LEU A 55 13.52 14.27 -8.28
C LEU A 55 13.06 12.94 -7.69
N ASP A 56 11.80 12.92 -7.27
CA ASP A 56 11.07 11.72 -6.94
C ASP A 56 11.36 10.67 -8.02
N LYS A 57 12.02 9.57 -7.62
CA LYS A 57 12.55 8.53 -8.53
C LYS A 57 11.45 7.87 -9.37
N SER A 58 10.18 8.20 -9.11
CA SER A 58 9.00 7.78 -9.87
C SER A 58 8.86 8.42 -11.25
N LYS A 59 9.56 9.54 -11.55
CA LYS A 59 9.31 10.33 -12.77
C LYS A 59 10.29 10.11 -13.94
N VAL A 60 11.35 9.32 -13.74
CA VAL A 60 12.36 9.02 -14.77
C VAL A 60 12.19 7.60 -15.35
N PHE A 61 11.72 6.65 -14.55
CA PHE A 61 11.27 5.34 -15.04
C PHE A 61 9.74 5.33 -15.03
N GLY A 62 9.15 5.76 -16.15
CA GLY A 62 7.72 5.63 -16.41
C GLY A 62 7.30 4.16 -16.46
N PHE A 63 7.12 3.56 -15.29
CA PHE A 63 6.66 2.18 -15.16
C PHE A 63 5.52 2.11 -14.14
N SER A 64 4.34 1.82 -14.69
CA SER A 64 3.12 1.30 -14.06
C SER A 64 1.95 2.27 -13.87
N ASP A 65 1.33 2.71 -14.97
CA ASP A 65 -0.09 3.16 -14.99
C ASP A 65 -1.09 2.01 -14.65
N ASN A 66 -0.57 0.84 -14.25
CA ASN A 66 -1.30 -0.38 -13.92
C ASN A 66 -1.29 -0.70 -12.41
N LYS A 67 -1.16 0.33 -11.55
CA LYS A 67 -1.27 0.17 -10.10
C LYS A 67 -2.68 0.50 -9.62
N CYS A 68 -3.14 -0.20 -8.59
CA CYS A 68 -4.37 0.16 -7.90
C CYS A 68 -4.29 1.58 -7.34
N VAL A 69 -5.35 2.37 -7.58
CA VAL A 69 -5.51 3.70 -7.00
C VAL A 69 -6.43 3.56 -5.79
N PHE A 70 -5.96 3.99 -4.62
CA PHE A 70 -6.78 4.04 -3.41
C PHE A 70 -6.80 5.47 -2.84
N PRO A 71 -7.97 5.98 -2.41
CA PRO A 71 -9.28 5.39 -2.64
C PRO A 71 -9.74 5.46 -4.11
N PHE A 72 -10.61 4.54 -4.54
CA PHE A 72 -11.32 4.65 -5.82
C PHE A 72 -12.83 4.53 -5.67
N THR A 73 -13.59 5.14 -6.58
CA THR A 73 -15.04 5.15 -6.57
C THR A 73 -15.59 4.23 -7.65
N PHE A 74 -16.40 3.24 -7.24
CA PHE A 74 -17.12 2.33 -8.12
C PHE A 74 -18.56 2.15 -7.59
N GLY A 75 -19.56 2.30 -8.45
CA GLY A 75 -20.96 2.15 -8.05
C GLY A 75 -21.38 3.07 -6.89
N ASN A 76 -20.94 4.33 -6.91
CA ASN A 76 -21.15 5.34 -5.85
C ASN A 76 -20.56 4.99 -4.48
N LYS A 77 -19.71 3.97 -4.40
CA LYS A 77 -19.00 3.59 -3.18
C LYS A 77 -17.51 3.85 -3.33
N LYS A 78 -16.92 4.45 -2.30
CA LYS A 78 -15.48 4.62 -2.17
C LYS A 78 -14.86 3.33 -1.61
N HIS A 79 -13.80 2.86 -2.23
CA HIS A 79 -13.07 1.65 -1.88
C HIS A 79 -11.62 1.99 -1.55
N PHE A 80 -11.16 1.55 -0.38
CA PHE A 80 -9.82 1.82 0.13
C PHE A 80 -8.89 0.61 0.05
N ASP A 81 -9.40 -0.54 -0.40
CA ASP A 81 -8.66 -1.76 -0.69
C ASP A 81 -9.27 -2.43 -1.92
N CYS A 82 -8.65 -3.52 -2.38
CA CYS A 82 -9.21 -4.40 -3.38
C CYS A 82 -10.62 -4.85 -2.98
N ILE A 83 -11.52 -4.84 -3.96
CA ILE A 83 -12.88 -5.35 -3.78
C ILE A 83 -12.78 -6.87 -3.83
N ASP A 84 -13.06 -7.52 -2.71
CA ASP A 84 -13.15 -8.96 -2.63
C ASP A 84 -14.42 -9.46 -3.32
N HIS A 85 -14.28 -10.47 -4.18
CA HIS A 85 -15.40 -11.23 -4.73
C HIS A 85 -15.18 -12.70 -4.38
N PRO A 86 -16.14 -13.38 -3.70
CA PRO A 86 -15.91 -14.74 -3.19
C PRO A 86 -15.60 -15.77 -4.27
N LEU A 87 -16.13 -15.58 -5.48
CA LEU A 87 -16.02 -16.53 -6.59
C LEU A 87 -15.10 -16.06 -7.73
N LEU A 88 -14.57 -14.84 -7.64
CA LEU A 88 -13.77 -14.23 -8.70
C LEU A 88 -12.68 -13.39 -8.04
N HIS A 89 -11.41 -13.62 -8.38
CA HIS A 89 -10.26 -12.89 -7.85
C HIS A 89 -10.54 -11.42 -7.48
N SER A 90 -10.08 -11.00 -6.29
CA SER A 90 -10.21 -9.60 -5.85
C SER A 90 -9.64 -8.63 -6.88
N TRP A 91 -10.21 -7.45 -7.01
CA TRP A 91 -9.83 -6.49 -8.06
C TRP A 91 -9.82 -5.04 -7.56
N CYS A 92 -9.13 -4.17 -8.29
CA CYS A 92 -9.04 -2.75 -8.01
C CYS A 92 -9.19 -1.90 -9.28
N SER A 93 -9.55 -0.64 -9.13
CA SER A 93 -9.48 0.32 -10.23
C SER A 93 -8.08 0.93 -10.37
N LEU A 94 -7.71 1.26 -11.60
CA LEU A 94 -6.47 1.97 -11.93
C LEU A 94 -6.69 3.50 -11.98
N SER A 95 -7.85 3.97 -11.50
CA SER A 95 -8.28 5.37 -11.53
C SER A 95 -9.08 5.70 -10.27
N GLU A 96 -9.02 6.96 -9.82
CA GLU A 96 -9.79 7.42 -8.65
C GLU A 96 -11.30 7.34 -8.88
N ILE A 97 -11.78 7.67 -10.08
CA ILE A 97 -13.17 7.46 -10.49
C ILE A 97 -13.16 6.37 -11.56
N TYR A 98 -13.84 5.25 -11.30
CA TYR A 98 -13.81 4.09 -12.20
C TYR A 98 -14.24 4.47 -13.63
N ASN A 99 -13.30 4.36 -14.57
CA ASN A 99 -13.48 4.69 -15.97
C ASN A 99 -13.38 3.47 -16.90
N GLY A 100 -13.54 2.25 -16.35
CA GLY A 100 -13.37 1.00 -17.08
C GLY A 100 -11.97 0.38 -16.99
N LYS A 101 -10.98 1.08 -16.43
CA LYS A 101 -9.64 0.52 -16.15
C LYS A 101 -9.59 -0.15 -14.78
N TRP A 102 -9.24 -1.43 -14.80
CA TRP A 102 -9.12 -2.26 -13.59
C TRP A 102 -8.14 -3.41 -13.83
N LYS A 103 -7.70 -4.04 -12.74
CA LYS A 103 -6.96 -5.29 -12.76
C LYS A 103 -7.34 -6.17 -11.58
N TYR A 104 -7.02 -7.45 -11.67
CA TYR A 104 -7.02 -8.34 -10.51
C TYR A 104 -5.88 -7.96 -9.57
N CYS A 105 -6.17 -8.00 -8.27
CA CYS A 105 -5.18 -7.76 -7.23
C CYS A 105 -4.37 -9.01 -6.95
N THR A 106 -3.08 -8.80 -6.72
CA THR A 106 -2.21 -9.71 -5.99
C THR A 106 -2.04 -9.22 -4.55
N ASP A 107 -1.26 -9.92 -3.73
CA ASP A 107 -0.98 -9.51 -2.35
C ASP A 107 -0.27 -8.14 -2.28
N ASP A 108 0.56 -7.81 -3.27
CA ASP A 108 1.28 -6.53 -3.35
C ASP A 108 0.38 -5.33 -3.69
N ASP A 109 -0.79 -5.61 -4.27
CA ASP A 109 -1.79 -4.63 -4.65
C ASP A 109 -2.75 -4.28 -3.51
N ARG A 110 -2.74 -5.05 -2.42
CA ARG A 110 -3.56 -4.77 -1.25
C ARG A 110 -3.16 -3.45 -0.61
N ALA A 111 -4.16 -2.71 -0.14
CA ALA A 111 -3.94 -1.45 0.51
C ALA A 111 -3.08 -1.62 1.76
N ARG A 112 -2.12 -0.72 1.93
CA ARG A 112 -1.27 -0.67 3.13
C ARG A 112 -1.94 0.19 4.19
N CYS A 113 -1.56 -0.03 5.44
CA CYS A 113 -1.94 0.87 6.52
C CYS A 113 -1.48 2.28 6.21
N VAL A 114 -2.35 3.26 6.44
CA VAL A 114 -2.00 4.67 6.34
C VAL A 114 -1.59 5.15 7.73
N PHE A 115 -0.39 5.70 7.83
CA PHE A 115 0.12 6.34 9.03
C PHE A 115 0.59 7.76 8.70
N PRO A 116 0.30 8.75 9.54
CA PRO A 116 -0.61 8.69 10.69
C PRO A 116 -2.08 8.54 10.29
N PHE A 117 -2.92 8.02 11.19
CA PHE A 117 -4.38 8.05 11.03
C PHE A 117 -5.11 8.53 12.30
N THR A 118 -6.27 9.15 12.12
CA THR A 118 -7.12 9.63 13.22
C THR A 118 -8.21 8.62 13.57
N TYR A 119 -8.33 8.26 14.85
CA TYR A 119 -9.41 7.44 15.42
C TYR A 119 -9.90 8.04 16.73
N LYS A 120 -11.22 8.28 16.84
CA LYS A 120 -11.90 8.97 17.95
C LYS A 120 -11.21 10.30 18.32
N GLY A 121 -10.79 11.06 17.31
CA GLY A 121 -10.07 12.34 17.50
C GLY A 121 -8.60 12.23 17.94
N HIS A 122 -8.05 11.02 18.05
CA HIS A 122 -6.65 10.78 18.41
C HIS A 122 -5.84 10.28 17.21
N VAL A 123 -4.59 10.76 17.10
CA VAL A 123 -3.69 10.40 15.99
C VAL A 123 -2.80 9.21 16.39
N PHE A 124 -2.74 8.20 15.53
CA PHE A 124 -1.95 6.99 15.73
C PHE A 124 -0.96 6.78 14.59
N ASN A 125 0.27 6.40 14.95
CA ASN A 125 1.39 6.15 14.02
C ASN A 125 1.72 4.66 13.87
N SER A 126 0.94 3.80 14.50
CA SER A 126 1.13 2.35 14.50
C SER A 126 -0.22 1.65 14.58
N CYS A 127 -0.22 0.33 14.38
CA CYS A 127 -1.41 -0.47 14.62
C CYS A 127 -1.86 -0.35 16.08
N ILE A 128 -3.17 -0.28 16.30
CA ILE A 128 -3.79 -0.15 17.61
C ILE A 128 -4.71 -1.33 17.88
N THR A 129 -4.89 -1.68 19.15
CA THR A 129 -5.88 -2.68 19.59
C THR A 129 -7.14 -2.00 20.17
N LEU A 130 -7.11 -0.67 20.31
CA LEU A 130 -8.22 0.13 20.82
C LEU A 130 -9.48 -0.09 19.98
N GLY A 131 -10.62 -0.31 20.63
CA GLY A 131 -11.89 -0.55 19.95
C GLY A 131 -12.01 -1.91 19.25
N SER A 132 -10.99 -2.78 19.32
CA SER A 132 -11.05 -4.13 18.77
C SER A 132 -11.69 -5.10 19.75
N VAL A 133 -12.72 -5.84 19.31
CA VAL A 133 -13.46 -6.82 20.14
C VAL A 133 -12.56 -7.98 20.59
N PHE A 134 -11.58 -8.37 19.77
CA PHE A 134 -10.74 -9.54 20.02
C PHE A 134 -9.29 -9.17 20.40
N GLN A 135 -9.04 -7.93 20.81
CA GLN A 135 -7.69 -7.37 21.04
C GLN A 135 -6.74 -7.52 19.82
N MET A 136 -7.31 -7.74 18.64
CA MET A 136 -6.54 -7.83 17.40
C MET A 136 -6.14 -6.43 16.96
N SER A 137 -4.84 -6.25 16.70
CA SER A 137 -4.31 -4.97 16.22
C SER A 137 -4.82 -4.68 14.81
N TRP A 138 -5.24 -3.44 14.58
CA TRP A 138 -5.73 -2.96 13.30
C TRP A 138 -5.16 -1.58 12.99
N CYS A 139 -5.25 -1.19 11.73
CA CYS A 139 -4.84 0.12 11.23
C CYS A 139 -5.90 0.68 10.28
N SER A 140 -5.92 1.99 10.11
CA SER A 140 -6.75 2.60 9.07
C SER A 140 -6.11 2.46 7.68
N LEU A 141 -6.96 2.42 6.67
CA LEU A 141 -6.60 2.52 5.26
C LEU A 141 -6.76 3.94 4.71
N SER A 142 -7.12 4.90 5.55
CA SER A 142 -7.18 6.32 5.22
C SER A 142 -6.55 7.17 6.33
N PRO A 143 -6.24 8.44 6.07
CA PRO A 143 -5.76 9.35 7.11
C PRO A 143 -6.80 9.63 8.21
N ASN A 144 -8.08 9.42 7.93
CA ASN A 144 -9.16 9.73 8.86
C ASN A 144 -10.17 8.56 8.95
N TYR A 145 -9.93 7.67 9.90
CA TYR A 145 -10.83 6.55 10.16
C TYR A 145 -12.22 7.05 10.59
N ASP A 146 -12.30 8.13 11.36
CA ASP A 146 -13.58 8.63 11.89
C ASP A 146 -14.55 9.07 10.78
N GLN A 147 -14.02 9.41 9.61
CA GLN A 147 -14.82 9.73 8.41
C GLN A 147 -15.01 8.50 7.53
N ASP A 148 -13.92 7.86 7.14
CA ASP A 148 -13.97 6.84 6.08
C ASP A 148 -14.31 5.43 6.57
N HIS A 149 -14.11 5.17 7.87
CA HIS A 149 -14.32 3.86 8.51
C HIS A 149 -13.61 2.71 7.78
N ALA A 150 -12.51 3.02 7.09
CA ALA A 150 -11.71 2.07 6.31
C ALA A 150 -10.54 1.55 7.15
N TRP A 151 -10.45 0.24 7.31
CA TRP A 151 -9.45 -0.39 8.17
C TRP A 151 -9.15 -1.83 7.74
N LYS A 152 -8.04 -2.36 8.23
CA LYS A 152 -7.71 -3.78 8.16
C LYS A 152 -6.96 -4.23 9.41
N TYR A 153 -6.93 -5.54 9.65
CA TYR A 153 -6.04 -6.10 10.66
C TYR A 153 -4.59 -5.95 10.24
N CYS A 154 -3.74 -5.71 11.23
CA CYS A 154 -2.30 -5.81 11.07
C CYS A 154 -1.88 -7.27 11.26
N TYR A 155 -0.92 -7.70 10.45
CA TYR A 155 -0.30 -9.02 10.48
C TYR A 155 1.22 -8.87 10.60
#